data_AF-E9HHB9-F1
#
_entry.id   AF-E9HHB9-F1
#
_cell.length_a   1.000
_cell.length_b   1.000
_cell.length_c   1.000
_cell.angle_alpha   90.00
_cell.angle_beta   90.00
_cell.angle_gamma   90.00
#
_symmetry.space_group_name_H-M   'P 1'
#
loop_
_entity.id
_entity.type
_entity.pdbx_description
1 polymer ?
#
loop_
_entity_poly.entity_id
_entity_poly.type
_entity_poly.pdbx_seq_one_letter_code
_entity_poly.pdbx_strand_id
1 'polypeptide(L)'
;FIKRLPFLKQEITSIYTYILKFQNLSKTQSIEIITLLHKGGSRAKEGNWRPISLSCSDYKFLAKILTISPKNILPYIISEEQTGGIQNRDIT
;
A
#
# COMPACT_ATOMS: atom_id res chain seq x y z
N PHE A 1 -1.16 -13.73 7.14
CA PHE A 1 -2.26 -12.94 6.56
C PHE A 1 -3.16 -13.78 5.65
N ILE A 2 -2.62 -14.55 4.70
CA ILE A 2 -3.39 -15.53 3.88
C ILE A 2 -4.18 -16.54 4.73
N LYS A 3 -3.70 -16.89 5.93
CA LYS A 3 -4.42 -17.73 6.89
C LYS A 3 -5.80 -17.18 7.32
N ARG A 4 -6.06 -15.87 7.16
CA ARG A 4 -7.33 -15.22 7.59
C ARG A 4 -8.42 -15.20 6.51
N LEU A 5 -8.07 -15.40 5.24
CA LEU A 5 -9.01 -15.43 4.12
C LEU A 5 -8.67 -16.63 3.22
N PRO A 6 -8.87 -17.86 3.70
CA PRO A 6 -8.40 -19.07 3.01
C PRO A 6 -9.04 -19.25 1.64
N PHE A 7 -10.28 -18.78 1.46
CA PHE A 7 -11.04 -18.87 0.22
C PHE A 7 -10.53 -17.96 -0.90
N LEU A 8 -9.64 -16.99 -0.62
CA LEU A 8 -9.03 -16.14 -1.66
C LEU A 8 -7.62 -16.59 -2.03
N LYS A 9 -7.08 -17.62 -1.35
CA LYS A 9 -5.69 -18.01 -1.50
C LYS A 9 -5.38 -18.40 -2.94
N GLN A 10 -6.24 -19.18 -3.58
CA GLN A 10 -5.99 -19.73 -4.91
C GLN A 10 -6.06 -18.65 -5.98
N GLU A 11 -7.07 -17.79 -5.90
CA GLU A 11 -7.33 -16.67 -6.80
C GLU A 11 -6.18 -15.66 -6.75
N ILE A 12 -5.80 -15.24 -5.54
CA ILE A 12 -4.69 -14.29 -5.34
C ILE A 12 -3.38 -14.88 -5.84
N THR A 13 -3.10 -16.16 -5.53
CA THR A 13 -1.87 -16.83 -5.99
C THR A 13 -1.82 -16.90 -7.51
N SER A 14 -2.94 -17.22 -8.16
CA SER A 14 -3.05 -17.26 -9.62
C SER A 14 -2.76 -15.90 -10.24
N ILE A 15 -3.40 -14.83 -9.74
CA ILE A 15 -3.22 -13.46 -10.22
C ILE A 15 -1.76 -13.04 -10.07
N TYR A 16 -1.12 -13.28 -8.92
CA TYR A 16 0.27 -12.84 -8.70
C TYR A 16 1.28 -13.66 -9.49
N THR A 17 1.03 -14.96 -9.69
CA THR A 17 1.86 -15.79 -10.58
C THR A 17 1.80 -15.29 -12.02
N TYR A 18 0.61 -14.89 -12.48
CA TYR A 18 0.45 -14.25 -13.78
C TYR A 18 1.25 -12.93 -13.86
N ILE A 19 1.09 -12.04 -12.88
CA ILE A 19 1.83 -10.76 -12.85
C ILE A 19 3.34 -11.00 -12.88
N LEU A 20 3.86 -11.95 -12.09
CA LEU A 20 5.28 -12.28 -12.07
C LEU A 20 5.78 -12.86 -13.40
N LYS A 21 4.95 -13.67 -14.09
CA LYS A 21 5.31 -14.27 -15.37
C LYS A 21 5.33 -13.26 -16.51
N PHE A 22 4.32 -12.38 -16.55
CA PHE A 22 4.12 -11.45 -17.67
C PHE A 22 4.58 -10.02 -17.38
N GLN A 23 5.05 -9.75 -16.16
CA GLN A 23 5.55 -8.44 -15.71
C GLN A 23 4.54 -7.31 -15.93
N ASN A 24 3.24 -7.62 -15.78
CA ASN A 24 2.17 -6.68 -16.04
C ASN A 24 1.06 -6.80 -15.00
N LEU A 25 0.62 -5.65 -14.50
CA LEU A 25 -0.53 -5.53 -13.62
C LEU A 25 -1.83 -5.61 -14.44
N SER A 26 -2.91 -6.07 -13.81
CA SER A 26 -4.22 -6.01 -14.45
C SER A 26 -4.67 -4.56 -14.64
N LYS A 27 -5.58 -4.31 -15.58
CA LYS A 27 -6.12 -2.97 -15.82
C LYS A 27 -6.68 -2.33 -14.55
N THR A 28 -7.34 -3.11 -13.69
CA THR A 28 -7.92 -2.60 -12.43
C THR A 28 -6.86 -2.29 -11.37
N GLN A 29 -5.72 -3.00 -11.40
CA GLN A 29 -4.58 -2.73 -10.52
C GLN A 29 -3.77 -1.50 -10.95
N SER A 30 -3.89 -1.10 -12.21
CA SER A 30 -3.19 0.06 -12.79
C SER A 30 -4.03 1.35 -12.79
N ILE A 31 -5.22 1.34 -12.19
CA ILE A 31 -6.09 2.51 -12.07
C ILE A 31 -6.46 2.79 -10.63
N GLU A 32 -6.66 4.06 -10.30
CA GLU A 32 -7.03 4.50 -8.97
C GLU A 32 -8.10 5.59 -9.06
N ILE A 33 -8.98 5.65 -8.05
CA ILE A 33 -9.98 6.71 -7.93
C ILE A 33 -9.47 7.75 -6.95
N ILE A 34 -9.34 9.01 -7.38
CA ILE A 34 -8.95 10.10 -6.49
C ILE A 34 -10.17 10.55 -5.69
N THR A 35 -10.06 10.56 -4.37
CA THR A 35 -11.08 11.06 -3.44
C THR A 35 -10.49 12.07 -2.48
N LEU A 36 -11.23 13.13 -2.15
CA LEU A 36 -10.81 14.15 -1.19
C LEU A 36 -11.24 13.77 0.23
N LEU A 37 -10.27 13.67 1.14
CA LEU A 37 -10.51 13.45 2.57
C LEU A 37 -10.26 14.74 3.36
N HIS A 38 -11.22 15.14 4.18
CA HIS A 38 -11.09 16.32 5.02
C HIS A 38 -10.18 16.04 6.22
N LYS A 39 -9.06 16.77 6.36
CA LYS A 39 -8.11 16.65 7.47
C LYS A 39 -8.60 17.33 8.75
N GLY A 40 -9.48 18.33 8.65
CA GLY A 40 -9.94 19.15 9.77
C GLY A 40 -9.86 20.66 9.47
N GLY A 41 -10.35 21.50 10.37
CA GLY A 41 -10.44 22.94 10.15
C GLY A 41 -11.62 23.35 9.26
N SER A 42 -11.54 24.55 8.65
CA SER A 42 -12.60 25.07 7.79
C SER A 42 -12.64 24.33 6.45
N ARG A 43 -13.83 23.86 6.05
CA ARG A 43 -14.05 23.16 4.76
C ARG A 43 -13.89 24.08 3.54
N ALA A 44 -13.97 25.39 3.73
CA ALA A 44 -13.80 26.37 2.67
C ALA A 44 -12.33 26.53 2.23
N LYS A 45 -11.37 26.04 3.02
CA LYS A 45 -9.94 26.08 2.67
C LYS A 45 -9.56 24.78 1.98
N GLU A 46 -9.11 24.87 0.73
CA GLU A 46 -8.65 23.77 -0.11
C GLU A 46 -7.49 22.98 0.53
N GLY A 47 -6.58 23.65 1.23
CA GLY A 47 -5.46 23.02 1.94
C GLY A 47 -5.87 22.05 3.07
N ASN A 48 -7.14 22.10 3.50
CA ASN A 48 -7.69 21.17 4.49
C ASN A 48 -8.20 19.86 3.88
N TRP A 49 -8.15 19.71 2.55
CA TRP A 49 -8.52 18.50 1.84
C TRP A 49 -7.27 17.76 1.36
N ARG A 50 -7.20 16.47 1.68
CA ARG A 50 -6.14 15.58 1.24
C ARG A 50 -6.64 14.74 0.06
N PRO A 51 -6.07 14.87 -1.14
CA PRO A 51 -6.33 13.91 -2.20
C PRO A 51 -5.74 12.56 -1.81
N ILE A 52 -6.54 11.51 -1.92
CA ILE A 52 -6.14 10.12 -1.66
C ILE A 52 -6.53 9.28 -2.86
N SER A 53 -5.59 8.49 -3.35
CA SER A 53 -5.84 7.44 -4.34
C SER A 53 -6.47 6.21 -3.69
N LEU A 54 -7.63 5.80 -4.19
CA LEU A 54 -8.29 4.56 -3.85
C LEU A 54 -7.96 3.50 -4.92
N SER A 55 -6.96 2.68 -4.62
CA SER A 55 -6.62 1.50 -5.41
C SER A 55 -7.51 0.30 -5.05
N CYS A 56 -7.61 -0.66 -5.97
CA CYS A 56 -8.28 -1.93 -5.73
C CYS A 56 -7.60 -2.75 -4.60
N SER A 57 -8.38 -3.63 -3.96
CA SER A 57 -7.94 -4.38 -2.76
C SER A 57 -6.85 -5.41 -3.06
N ASP A 58 -6.88 -6.04 -4.22
CA ASP A 58 -5.90 -7.01 -4.70
C ASP A 58 -4.53 -6.38 -4.94
N TYR A 59 -4.47 -5.12 -5.39
CA TYR A 59 -3.20 -4.36 -5.41
C TYR A 59 -2.68 -4.11 -3.98
N LYS A 60 -3.56 -3.72 -3.04
CA LYS A 60 -3.16 -3.48 -1.64
C LYS A 60 -2.64 -4.74 -0.96
N PHE A 61 -3.19 -5.90 -1.28
CA PHE A 61 -2.67 -7.18 -0.81
C PHE A 61 -1.25 -7.43 -1.34
N LEU A 62 -0.99 -7.18 -2.63
CA LEU A 62 0.33 -7.32 -3.23
C LEU A 62 1.33 -6.36 -2.56
N ALA A 63 0.99 -5.08 -2.46
CA ALA A 63 1.79 -4.07 -1.78
C ALA A 63 2.10 -4.45 -0.32
N LYS A 64 1.13 -5.04 0.39
CA LYS A 64 1.34 -5.52 1.76
C LYS A 64 2.33 -6.68 1.82
N ILE A 65 2.25 -7.63 0.89
CA ILE A 65 3.18 -8.77 0.82
C ILE A 65 4.59 -8.26 0.53
N LEU A 66 4.73 -7.38 -0.46
CA LEU A 66 6.01 -6.78 -0.84
C LEU A 66 6.62 -5.96 0.30
N THR A 67 5.82 -5.25 1.09
CA THR A 67 6.32 -4.46 2.23
C THR A 67 6.64 -5.29 3.47
N ILE A 68 6.04 -6.48 3.64
CA ILE A 68 6.39 -7.38 4.77
C ILE A 68 7.78 -7.99 4.58
N SER A 69 8.16 -8.31 3.33
CA SER A 69 9.41 -9.00 3.03
C SER A 69 10.67 -8.24 3.51
N PRO A 70 10.85 -6.94 3.22
CA PRO A 70 12.07 -6.22 3.60
C PRO A 70 11.99 -5.52 4.97
N LYS A 71 10.94 -5.69 5.78
CA LYS A 71 10.76 -4.83 6.99
C LYS A 71 11.97 -4.76 7.90
N ASN A 72 12.65 -5.89 8.10
CA ASN A 72 13.81 -5.96 8.97
C ASN A 72 15.06 -5.35 8.33
N ILE A 73 15.11 -5.23 7.00
CA ILE A 73 16.26 -4.65 6.28
C ILE A 73 16.11 -3.14 6.04
N LEU A 74 14.87 -2.63 6.00
CA LEU A 74 14.60 -1.20 5.77
C LEU A 74 15.39 -0.25 6.68
N PRO A 75 15.56 -0.51 8.00
CA PRO A 75 16.33 0.39 8.88
C PRO A 75 17.81 0.52 8.50
N TYR A 76 18.39 -0.44 7.77
CA TYR A 76 19.80 -0.40 7.37
C TYR A 76 20.02 0.26 6.00
N ILE A 77 18.96 0.40 5.20
CA ILE A 77 19.02 0.99 3.85
C ILE A 77 18.53 2.45 3.88
N ILE A 78 17.56 2.74 4.74
CA ILE A 78 16.92 4.06 4.80
C ILE A 78 17.62 4.92 5.85
N SER A 79 17.94 6.16 5.46
CA SER A 79 18.60 7.17 6.29
C SER A 79 17.93 7.35 7.65
N GLU A 80 18.71 7.62 8.70
CA GLU A 80 18.22 7.72 10.09
C GLU A 80 17.23 8.89 10.29
N GLU A 81 17.29 9.93 9.46
CA GLU A 81 16.39 11.08 9.49
C GLU A 81 14.93 10.71 9.15
N GLN A 82 14.72 9.60 8.43
CA GLN A 82 13.38 9.09 8.17
C GLN A 82 12.84 8.35 9.40
N THR A 83 12.03 9.04 10.18
CA THR A 83 11.35 8.49 11.36
C THR A 83 10.05 7.76 11.00
N GLY A 84 9.31 8.25 10.01
CA GLY A 84 8.03 7.67 9.62
C GLY A 84 8.15 6.34 8.86
N GLY A 85 7.40 5.33 9.28
CA GLY A 85 7.23 4.08 8.52
C GLY A 85 8.40 3.08 8.62
N ILE A 86 9.38 3.36 9.48
CA ILE A 86 10.49 2.46 9.78
C ILE A 86 10.30 1.92 11.20
N GLN A 87 10.55 0.63 11.38
CA GLN A 87 10.41 -0.01 12.68
C GLN A 87 11.39 0.59 13.68
N ASN A 88 10.92 0.88 14.91
CA ASN A 88 11.70 1.43 16.02
C ASN A 88 12.29 2.83 15.75
N ARG A 89 11.66 3.62 14.87
CA ARG A 89 11.96 5.05 14.74
C ARG A 89 10.69 5.82 15.04
N ASP A 90 10.76 6.67 16.06
CA ASP A 90 9.65 7.50 16.49
C ASP A 90 10.07 8.98 16.45
N ILE A 91 9.10 9.85 16.18
CA ILE A 91 9.31 11.29 16.28
C ILE A 91 9.31 11.60 17.78
N THR A 92 10.50 11.93 18.32
CA THR A 92 10.66 12.40 19.71
C THR A 92 10.36 13.89 19.79
#